data_AF-A0A6B2G1F5-F1
#
_entry.id   AF-A0A6B2G1F5-F1
#
_cell.length_a   1.000
_cell.length_b   1.000
_cell.length_c   1.000
_cell.angle_alpha   90.00
_cell.angle_beta   90.00
_cell.angle_gamma   90.00
#
_symmetry.space_group_name_H-M   'P 1'
#
loop_
_entity.id
_entity.type
_entity.pdbx_description
1 polymer ?
#
loop_
_entity_poly.entity_id
_entity_poly.type
_entity_poly.pdbx_seq_one_letter_code
_entity_poly.pdbx_strand_id
1 'polypeptide(L)'
;MIELSSKKANLQFEQICDPNSRIDGSIYYAKPILRGTTFCGKEVQWFRYLKDIKFLAGEKIIIANEFFDCLPPRIFKKSSSENWSEVKISFDKEKNKFFMVEGISENFLPKLMLKTHFKNICLKNRTWLEFSTQG
;
A
#
# COMPACT_ATOMS: atom_id res chain seq x y z
N MET A 1 -15.52 1.66 -0.94
CA MET A 1 -14.43 0.66 -0.83
C MET A 1 -13.30 1.05 -1.76
N ILE A 2 -12.06 0.74 -1.38
CA ILE A 2 -10.87 0.94 -2.23
C ILE A 2 -10.32 -0.44 -2.54
N GLU A 3 -10.28 -0.81 -3.82
CA GLU A 3 -9.87 -2.14 -4.25
C GLU A 3 -9.26 -2.05 -5.67
N LEU A 4 -8.05 -2.56 -5.82
CA LEU A 4 -7.33 -2.58 -7.10
C LEU A 4 -7.71 -3.80 -7.94
N SER A 5 -8.01 -4.92 -7.29
CA SER A 5 -8.37 -6.18 -7.95
C SER A 5 -9.84 -6.19 -8.36
N SER A 6 -10.10 -6.14 -9.66
CA SER A 6 -11.46 -6.24 -10.20
C SER A 6 -12.17 -7.52 -9.74
N LYS A 7 -11.43 -8.63 -9.60
CA LYS A 7 -11.97 -9.90 -9.11
C LYS A 7 -12.46 -9.78 -7.66
N LYS A 8 -11.66 -9.18 -6.77
CA LYS A 8 -12.06 -8.96 -5.37
C LYS A 8 -13.23 -7.97 -5.28
N ALA A 9 -13.22 -6.91 -6.07
CA ALA A 9 -14.31 -5.94 -6.10
C ALA A 9 -15.65 -6.60 -6.51
N ASN A 10 -15.63 -7.49 -7.49
CA ASN A 10 -16.81 -8.24 -7.91
C ASN A 10 -17.31 -9.19 -6.80
N LEU A 11 -16.42 -9.95 -6.16
CA LEU A 11 -16.79 -10.83 -5.04
C LEU A 11 -17.38 -10.03 -3.86
N GLN A 12 -16.77 -8.89 -3.51
CA GLN A 12 -17.29 -7.99 -2.46
C GLN A 12 -18.68 -7.46 -2.82
N PHE A 13 -18.89 -7.07 -4.08
CA PHE A 13 -20.20 -6.62 -4.55
C PHE A 13 -21.24 -7.73 -4.40
N GLU A 14 -20.94 -8.95 -4.88
CA GLU A 14 -21.86 -10.09 -4.82
C GLU A 14 -22.25 -10.46 -3.38
N GLN A 15 -21.36 -10.21 -2.41
CA GLN A 15 -21.62 -10.49 -1.00
C GLN A 15 -22.42 -9.40 -0.28
N ILE A 16 -22.36 -8.14 -0.75
CA ILE A 16 -22.82 -6.97 0.02
C ILE A 16 -24.04 -6.30 -0.64
N CYS A 17 -24.14 -6.35 -1.97
CA CYS A 17 -25.12 -5.62 -2.76
C CYS A 17 -26.21 -6.53 -3.33
N ASP A 18 -27.37 -5.93 -3.62
CA ASP A 18 -28.38 -6.55 -4.47
C ASP A 18 -27.78 -6.73 -5.88
N PRO A 19 -27.76 -7.94 -6.46
CA PRO A 19 -27.25 -8.20 -7.80
C PRO A 19 -27.86 -7.31 -8.88
N ASN A 20 -29.13 -6.92 -8.73
CA ASN A 20 -29.85 -6.08 -9.70
C ASN A 20 -29.48 -4.60 -9.60
N SER A 21 -28.81 -4.18 -8.52
CA SER A 21 -28.36 -2.80 -8.32
C SER A 21 -27.03 -2.49 -9.02
N ARG A 22 -26.44 -3.46 -9.73
CA ARG A 22 -25.11 -3.34 -10.30
C ARG A 22 -25.05 -2.22 -11.34
N ILE A 23 -24.15 -1.27 -11.10
CA ILE A 23 -23.80 -0.24 -12.07
C ILE A 23 -22.29 -0.31 -12.28
N ASP A 24 -21.89 -0.80 -13.44
CA ASP A 24 -20.49 -0.79 -13.84
C ASP A 24 -20.03 0.65 -14.10
N GLY A 25 -18.87 0.97 -13.54
CA GLY A 25 -18.27 2.27 -13.64
C GLY A 25 -17.43 2.46 -14.89
N SER A 26 -16.70 3.57 -14.91
CA SER A 26 -15.73 3.83 -15.97
C SER A 26 -14.33 3.38 -15.54
N ILE A 27 -13.52 2.92 -16.49
CA ILE A 27 -12.09 2.68 -16.28
C ILE A 27 -11.28 3.99 -16.10
N TYR A 28 -11.89 5.14 -16.39
CA TYR A 28 -11.23 6.45 -16.27
C TYR A 28 -11.15 6.91 -14.81
N TYR A 29 -10.06 7.61 -14.48
CA TYR A 29 -9.77 8.15 -13.16
C TYR A 29 -10.88 9.08 -12.62
N ALA A 30 -10.96 9.21 -11.28
CA ALA A 30 -11.97 10.00 -10.57
C ALA A 30 -13.44 9.57 -10.74
N LYS A 31 -13.68 8.33 -11.19
CA LYS A 31 -14.98 7.67 -11.15
C LYS A 31 -14.83 6.31 -10.44
N PRO A 32 -15.85 5.89 -9.66
CA PRO A 32 -15.86 4.54 -9.13
C PRO A 32 -15.93 3.54 -10.30
N ILE A 33 -15.24 2.42 -10.15
CA ILE A 33 -15.19 1.33 -11.12
C ILE A 33 -16.42 0.42 -11.04
N LEU A 34 -17.12 0.45 -9.90
CA LEU A 34 -18.33 -0.32 -9.63
C LEU A 34 -19.15 0.42 -8.58
N ARG A 35 -20.48 0.38 -8.74
CA ARG A 35 -21.44 0.88 -7.75
C ARG A 35 -22.55 -0.15 -7.55
N GLY A 36 -23.14 -0.13 -6.37
CA GLY A 36 -24.29 -0.94 -6.01
C GLY A 36 -25.03 -0.39 -4.81
N THR A 37 -26.11 -1.05 -4.47
CA THR A 37 -26.93 -0.76 -3.31
C THR A 37 -27.01 -2.03 -2.45
N THR A 38 -26.77 -1.90 -1.15
CA THR A 38 -26.94 -3.01 -0.20
C THR A 38 -28.40 -3.40 -0.07
N PHE A 39 -28.68 -4.59 0.47
CA PHE A 39 -30.05 -5.04 0.76
C PHE A 39 -30.83 -4.11 1.71
N CYS A 40 -30.15 -3.27 2.49
CA CYS A 40 -30.75 -2.24 3.35
C CYS A 40 -30.79 -0.84 2.70
N GLY A 41 -30.58 -0.74 1.39
CA GLY A 41 -30.73 0.50 0.63
C GLY A 41 -29.56 1.47 0.76
N LYS A 42 -28.36 1.04 1.16
CA LYS A 42 -27.18 1.91 1.26
C LYS A 42 -26.34 1.82 0.00
N GLU A 43 -25.94 2.96 -0.55
CA GLU A 43 -25.04 2.99 -1.69
C GLU A 43 -23.62 2.55 -1.29
N VAL A 44 -23.02 1.72 -2.14
CA VAL A 44 -21.62 1.31 -2.03
C VAL A 44 -20.93 1.57 -3.35
N GLN A 45 -19.74 2.16 -3.29
CA GLN A 45 -18.95 2.51 -4.45
C GLN A 45 -17.54 1.96 -4.28
N TRP A 46 -16.97 1.38 -5.33
CA TRP A 46 -15.61 0.88 -5.37
C TRP A 46 -14.73 1.82 -6.20
N PHE A 47 -13.58 2.20 -5.65
CA PHE A 47 -12.57 3.03 -6.28
C PHE A 47 -11.24 2.28 -6.34
N ARG A 48 -10.38 2.62 -7.31
CA ARG A 48 -9.02 2.06 -7.38
C ARG A 48 -8.10 2.70 -6.37
N TYR A 49 -8.21 4.02 -6.20
CA TYR A 49 -7.30 4.79 -5.36
C TYR A 49 -8.08 5.68 -4.39
N LEU A 50 -7.49 5.91 -3.21
CA LEU A 50 -8.04 6.85 -2.22
C LEU A 50 -8.24 8.26 -2.81
N LYS A 51 -7.31 8.71 -3.66
CA LYS A 51 -7.38 10.02 -4.34
C LYS A 51 -8.57 10.19 -5.29
N ASP A 52 -9.19 9.10 -5.74
CA ASP A 52 -10.35 9.16 -6.65
C ASP A 52 -11.66 9.41 -5.88
N ILE A 53 -11.62 9.27 -4.56
CA ILE A 53 -12.75 9.57 -3.70
C ILE A 53 -12.86 11.09 -3.59
N LYS A 54 -13.95 11.64 -4.13
CA LYS A 54 -14.36 13.00 -3.80
C LYS A 54 -14.86 12.98 -2.36
N PHE A 55 -13.99 13.32 -1.42
CA PHE A 55 -14.38 13.50 -0.04
C PHE A 55 -15.38 14.66 0.03
N LEU A 56 -16.67 14.33 0.01
CA LEU A 56 -17.72 15.29 0.31
C LEU A 56 -17.58 15.70 1.78
N ALA A 57 -17.95 16.95 2.08
CA ALA A 57 -17.85 17.54 3.42
C ALA A 57 -18.47 16.64 4.52
N GLY A 58 -17.98 16.81 5.75
CA GLY A 58 -18.43 16.07 6.94
C GLY A 58 -17.46 14.98 7.40
N GLU A 59 -17.74 14.42 8.57
CA GLU A 59 -16.89 13.40 9.21
C GLU A 59 -16.81 12.12 8.38
N LYS A 60 -15.65 11.44 8.48
CA LYS A 60 -15.35 10.23 7.71
C LYS A 60 -14.71 9.21 8.63
N ILE A 61 -15.14 7.97 8.49
CA ILE A 61 -14.54 6.83 9.17
C ILE A 61 -13.72 6.07 8.12
N ILE A 62 -12.43 5.90 8.42
CA ILE A 62 -11.51 5.13 7.57
C ILE A 62 -11.18 3.84 8.32
N ILE A 63 -11.39 2.71 7.66
CA ILE A 63 -11.09 1.37 8.21
C ILE A 63 -10.04 0.74 7.30
N ALA A 64 -8.91 0.36 7.89
CA ALA A 64 -7.77 -0.25 7.22
C ALA A 64 -7.25 -1.44 8.04
N ASN A 65 -8.03 -2.52 8.07
CA ASN A 65 -7.67 -3.75 8.78
C ASN A 65 -6.80 -4.64 7.88
N GLU A 66 -5.62 -5.07 8.36
CA GLU A 66 -4.66 -5.88 7.58
C GLU A 66 -4.38 -5.30 6.18
N PHE A 67 -4.40 -3.97 6.08
CA PHE A 67 -4.10 -3.27 4.84
C PHE A 67 -2.62 -2.88 4.77
N PHE A 68 -2.08 -2.35 5.87
CA PHE A 68 -0.73 -1.79 5.91
C PHE A 68 0.39 -2.83 5.95
N ASP A 69 0.12 -4.02 6.49
CA ASP A 69 1.03 -5.17 6.48
C ASP A 69 1.24 -5.74 5.07
N CYS A 70 0.26 -5.57 4.19
CA CYS A 70 0.31 -5.96 2.79
C CYS A 70 0.99 -4.91 1.89
N LEU A 71 1.32 -3.71 2.41
CA LEU A 71 1.96 -2.68 1.61
C LEU A 71 3.44 -3.04 1.38
N PRO A 72 3.97 -2.83 0.16
CA PRO A 72 5.35 -3.19 -0.14
C PRO A 72 6.33 -2.46 0.80
N PRO A 73 7.13 -3.20 1.58
CA PRO A 73 8.15 -2.59 2.40
C PRO A 73 9.38 -2.23 1.56
N ARG A 74 10.10 -1.21 2.00
CA ARG A 74 11.49 -0.98 1.61
C ARG A 74 12.38 -1.39 2.75
N ILE A 75 13.45 -2.11 2.41
CA ILE A 75 14.38 -2.68 3.37
C ILE A 75 15.71 -1.96 3.24
N PHE A 76 16.26 -1.55 4.38
CA PHE A 76 17.55 -0.88 4.45
C PHE A 76 18.47 -1.59 5.42
N LYS A 77 19.72 -1.75 5.03
CA LYS A 77 20.77 -2.32 5.85
C LYS A 77 21.85 -1.27 6.11
N LYS A 78 22.34 -1.26 7.34
CA LYS A 78 23.44 -0.41 7.76
C LYS A 78 24.76 -1.14 7.55
N SER A 79 25.68 -0.51 6.84
CA SER A 79 27.04 -1.00 6.67
C SER A 79 27.85 -0.85 7.96
N SER A 80 29.02 -1.50 8.01
CA SER A 80 30.02 -1.28 9.05
C SER A 80 30.55 0.16 9.10
N SER A 81 30.46 0.89 7.98
CA SER A 81 30.80 2.31 7.88
C SER A 81 29.63 3.25 8.25
N GLU A 82 28.58 2.72 8.90
CA GLU A 82 27.42 3.47 9.38
C GLU A 82 26.54 4.09 8.27
N ASN A 83 26.74 3.68 7.02
CA ASN A 83 25.95 4.12 5.88
C ASN A 83 24.76 3.19 5.67
N TRP A 84 23.60 3.76 5.32
CA TRP A 84 22.42 2.97 4.99
C TRP A 84 22.40 2.70 3.49
N SER A 85 22.21 1.45 3.08
CA SER A 85 21.95 1.07 1.70
C SER A 85 20.61 0.34 1.60
N GLU A 86 19.95 0.46 0.46
CA GLU A 86 18.71 -0.28 0.20
C GLU A 86 19.03 -1.71 -0.20
N VAL A 87 18.33 -2.68 0.41
CA VAL A 87 18.40 -4.08 0.01
C VAL A 87 17.55 -4.27 -1.23
N LYS A 88 18.14 -4.86 -2.26
CA LYS A 88 17.53 -5.12 -3.57
C LYS A 88 17.44 -6.62 -3.81
N ILE A 89 16.60 -7.00 -4.77
CA ILE A 89 16.54 -8.35 -5.29
C ILE A 89 17.34 -8.41 -6.59
N SER A 90 18.29 -9.35 -6.66
CA SER A 90 19.04 -9.69 -7.87
C SER A 90 18.70 -11.11 -8.31
N PHE A 91 19.11 -11.48 -9.53
CA PHE A 91 18.86 -12.78 -10.11
C PHE A 91 20.18 -13.46 -10.50
N ASP A 92 20.41 -14.64 -9.94
CA ASP A 92 21.55 -15.50 -10.27
C ASP A 92 21.11 -16.41 -11.42
N LYS A 93 21.68 -16.18 -12.62
CA LYS A 93 21.34 -16.93 -13.83
C LYS A 93 21.82 -18.38 -13.77
N GLU A 94 22.97 -18.64 -13.15
CA GLU A 94 23.53 -19.99 -13.07
C GLU A 94 22.72 -20.86 -12.12
N LYS A 95 22.27 -20.28 -10.99
CA LYS A 95 21.45 -20.97 -10.00
C LYS A 95 19.95 -20.88 -10.27
N ASN A 96 19.54 -20.08 -11.28
CA ASN A 96 18.15 -19.78 -11.62
C ASN A 96 17.32 -19.34 -10.40
N LYS A 97 17.87 -18.45 -9.56
CA LYS A 97 17.28 -18.04 -8.27
C LYS A 97 17.43 -16.55 -8.01
N PHE A 98 16.40 -15.98 -7.37
CA PHE A 98 16.47 -14.63 -6.81
C PHE A 98 17.18 -14.63 -5.45
N PHE A 99 17.92 -13.57 -5.18
CA PHE A 99 18.62 -13.39 -3.90
C PHE A 99 18.69 -11.90 -3.52
N MET A 100 18.86 -11.64 -2.22
CA MET A 100 19.00 -10.28 -1.70
C MET A 100 20.43 -9.79 -1.87
N VAL A 101 20.58 -8.53 -2.31
CA VAL A 101 21.87 -7.83 -2.42
C VAL A 101 21.78 -6.45 -1.80
N GLU A 102 22.87 -5.98 -1.22
CA GLU A 102 22.96 -4.62 -0.73
C GLU A 102 23.20 -3.65 -1.89
N GLY A 103 22.52 -2.51 -1.87
CA GLY A 103 22.80 -1.41 -2.79
C GLY A 103 24.21 -0.86 -2.60
N ILE A 104 24.85 -0.47 -3.69
CA ILE A 104 26.23 0.05 -3.69
C ILE A 104 26.28 1.48 -3.13
N SER A 105 25.21 2.25 -3.34
CA SER A 105 25.12 3.65 -2.93
C SER A 105 24.46 3.81 -1.57
N GLU A 106 24.92 4.80 -0.81
CA GLU A 106 24.20 5.29 0.37
C GLU A 106 22.79 5.77 -0.05
N ASN A 107 21.81 5.48 0.79
CA ASN A 107 20.45 5.97 0.69
C ASN A 107 20.14 6.84 1.92
N PHE A 108 19.78 8.09 1.68
CA PHE A 108 19.51 9.07 2.74
C PHE A 108 18.10 8.95 3.35
N LEU A 109 17.20 8.19 2.73
CA LEU A 109 15.80 8.09 3.16
C LEU A 109 15.65 7.60 4.61
N PRO A 110 16.38 6.56 5.09
CA PRO A 110 16.31 6.18 6.50
C PRO A 110 16.69 7.32 7.43
N LYS A 111 17.80 8.03 7.16
CA LYS A 111 18.23 9.18 7.97
C LYS A 111 17.15 10.28 8.01
N LEU A 112 16.52 10.57 6.87
CA LEU A 112 15.44 11.55 6.78
C LEU A 112 14.21 11.13 7.60
N MET A 113 13.67 9.92 7.35
CA MET A 113 12.48 9.41 8.01
C MET A 113 12.63 9.34 9.53
N LEU A 114 13.82 8.99 10.00
CA LEU A 114 14.12 8.87 11.43
C LEU A 114 14.16 10.24 12.10
N LYS A 115 14.74 11.25 11.43
CA LYS A 115 14.76 12.63 11.94
C LYS A 115 13.36 13.25 11.99
N THR A 116 12.52 12.98 11.01
CA THR A 116 11.19 13.61 10.89
C THR A 116 10.14 12.92 11.74
N HIS A 117 10.08 11.58 11.71
CA HIS A 117 8.97 10.81 12.30
C HIS A 117 9.34 10.02 13.56
N PHE A 118 10.63 9.76 13.81
CA PHE A 118 11.07 8.83 14.86
C PHE A 118 12.15 9.42 15.77
N LYS A 119 11.94 10.66 16.23
CA LYS A 119 12.90 11.43 17.06
C LYS A 119 13.42 10.69 18.32
N ASN A 120 12.69 9.70 18.81
CA ASN A 120 13.01 8.95 20.02
C ASN A 120 13.53 7.51 19.79
N ILE A 121 13.70 7.07 18.52
CA ILE A 121 14.19 5.71 18.25
C ILE A 121 15.72 5.70 18.25
N CYS A 122 16.30 4.97 19.21
CA CYS A 122 17.75 4.75 19.27
C CYS A 122 18.19 3.75 18.18
N LEU A 123 18.90 4.25 17.17
CA LEU A 123 19.41 3.46 16.04
C LEU A 123 20.82 2.93 16.24
N LYS A 124 21.48 3.26 17.36
CA LYS A 124 22.90 2.91 17.58
C LYS A 124 23.16 1.42 17.34
N ASN A 125 22.19 0.57 17.71
CA ASN A 125 22.32 -0.87 17.60
C ASN A 125 21.46 -1.48 16.47
N ARG A 126 20.78 -0.66 15.66
CA ARG A 126 19.92 -1.13 14.57
C ARG A 126 20.74 -1.17 13.28
N THR A 127 20.87 -2.37 12.72
CA THR A 127 21.54 -2.61 11.43
C THR A 127 20.56 -2.87 10.30
N TRP A 128 19.26 -2.97 10.61
CA TRP A 128 18.20 -3.31 9.68
C TRP A 128 16.99 -2.42 9.95
N LEU A 129 16.40 -1.89 8.89
CA LEU A 129 15.18 -1.09 8.94
C LEU A 129 14.24 -1.51 7.82
N GLU A 130 12.97 -1.54 8.16
CA GLU A 130 11.88 -1.82 7.23
C GLU A 130 10.80 -0.78 7.42
N PHE A 131 10.38 -0.14 6.33
CA PHE A 131 9.21 0.72 6.31
C PHE A 131 8.64 0.83 4.91
N SER A 132 7.33 1.03 4.80
CA SER A 132 6.71 1.39 3.53
C SER A 132 6.65 2.91 3.39
N THR A 133 6.92 3.40 2.18
CA THR A 133 6.66 4.79 1.79
C THR A 133 5.34 4.93 1.03
N GLN A 134 4.63 3.82 0.82
CA GLN A 134 3.32 3.82 0.20
C GLN A 134 2.30 3.87 1.33
N GLY A 135 1.66 5.02 1.52
CA GLY A 135 0.71 5.29 2.59
C GLY A 135 0.10 6.66 2.41
#